data_AF-A0A915XNX2-F1
#
_entry.id   AF-A0A915XNX2-F1
#
_cell.length_a   1.000
_cell.length_b   1.000
_cell.length_c   1.000
_cell.angle_alpha   90.00
_cell.angle_beta   90.00
_cell.angle_gamma   90.00
#
_symmetry.space_group_name_H-M   'P 1'
#
loop_
_entity.id
_entity.type
_entity.pdbx_description
1 polymer ?
#
loop_
_entity_poly.entity_id
_entity_poly.type
_entity_poly.pdbx_seq_one_letter_code
_entity_poly.pdbx_strand_id
1 'polypeptide(L)'
;MKGKAGLFPELKGPGRLRAKGLSLEDAVVAALTHNGLTEASVQGRPVVWRQSLEEESLQVLAARRPAVPRTFLLGNDEAARRWVTADGLRRAIETDRVDGLFTDNPDLFPRSRPYGQGRRLQLPTPVQDAPRVTAAGGEGDWAGRCSSARRSPGRGPTTAPSGP
;
A
#
# COMPACT_ATOMS: atom_id res chain seq x y z
N MET A 1 -2.09 13.99 -12.09
CA MET A 1 -2.91 13.10 -11.21
C MET A 1 -2.11 12.31 -10.16
N LYS A 2 -0.77 12.37 -10.14
CA LYS A 2 0.03 11.67 -9.11
C LYS A 2 -0.43 12.11 -7.70
N GLY A 3 -0.76 11.14 -6.84
CA GLY A 3 -1.12 11.36 -5.44
C GLY A 3 -2.55 11.84 -5.15
N LYS A 4 -3.49 11.82 -6.12
CA LYS A 4 -4.88 12.26 -5.89
C LYS A 4 -5.92 11.14 -5.91
N ALA A 5 -5.59 9.96 -6.43
CA ALA A 5 -6.50 8.82 -6.54
C ALA A 5 -5.76 7.51 -6.32
N GLY A 6 -6.46 6.53 -5.74
CA GLY A 6 -6.00 5.13 -5.70
C GLY A 6 -6.31 4.41 -7.01
N LEU A 7 -5.45 3.49 -7.42
CA LEU A 7 -5.58 2.66 -8.61
C LEU A 7 -5.71 1.20 -8.21
N PHE A 8 -6.68 0.51 -8.79
CA PHE A 8 -6.93 -0.90 -8.55
C PHE A 8 -6.85 -1.66 -9.89
N PRO A 9 -5.64 -1.84 -10.46
CA PRO A 9 -5.53 -2.50 -11.76
C PRO A 9 -5.80 -4.00 -11.61
N GLU A 10 -6.75 -4.50 -12.39
CA GLU A 10 -7.04 -5.93 -12.49
C GLU A 10 -6.33 -6.55 -13.69
N LEU A 11 -5.61 -7.66 -13.48
CA LEU A 11 -4.99 -8.44 -14.54
C LEU A 11 -5.98 -9.50 -15.06
N LYS A 12 -6.42 -9.32 -16.31
CA LYS A 12 -7.34 -10.22 -17.00
C LYS A 12 -6.58 -11.23 -17.88
N GLY A 13 -6.71 -12.51 -17.59
CA GLY A 13 -6.12 -13.60 -18.37
C GLY A 13 -4.58 -13.62 -18.44
N PRO A 14 -3.82 -13.33 -17.35
CA PRO A 14 -2.35 -13.36 -17.39
C PRO A 14 -1.78 -14.70 -17.88
N GLY A 15 -2.30 -15.85 -17.44
CA GLY A 15 -1.84 -17.17 -17.90
C GLY A 15 -2.03 -17.37 -19.41
N ARG A 16 -3.17 -16.90 -19.96
CA ARG A 16 -3.44 -16.94 -21.41
C ARG A 16 -2.45 -16.11 -22.21
N LEU A 17 -2.04 -14.96 -21.70
CA LEU A 17 -1.05 -14.10 -22.37
C LEU A 17 0.36 -14.67 -22.21
N ARG A 18 0.68 -15.24 -21.05
CA ARG A 18 1.97 -15.89 -20.79
C ARG A 18 2.21 -17.08 -21.74
N ALA A 19 1.18 -17.87 -22.01
CA ALA A 19 1.21 -18.94 -23.00
C ALA A 19 1.54 -18.46 -24.43
N LYS A 20 1.38 -17.16 -24.71
CA LYS A 20 1.75 -16.50 -25.97
C LYS A 20 3.08 -15.75 -25.89
N GLY A 21 3.85 -15.94 -24.82
CA GLY A 21 5.13 -15.26 -24.59
C GLY A 21 5.01 -13.82 -24.07
N LEU A 22 3.83 -13.40 -23.59
CA LEU A 22 3.59 -12.05 -23.09
C LEU A 22 3.31 -12.09 -21.58
N SER A 23 4.18 -11.51 -20.76
CA SER A 23 3.91 -11.35 -19.32
C SER A 23 3.21 -10.02 -19.04
N LEU A 24 1.94 -10.12 -18.63
CA LEU A 24 1.16 -8.97 -18.17
C LEU A 24 1.67 -8.48 -16.79
N GLU A 25 2.17 -9.40 -15.98
CA GLU A 25 2.76 -9.13 -14.66
C GLU A 25 4.02 -8.26 -14.80
N ASP A 26 4.92 -8.58 -15.73
CA ASP A 26 6.11 -7.77 -15.97
C ASP A 26 5.74 -6.41 -16.58
N ALA A 27 4.77 -6.36 -17.50
CA ALA A 27 4.29 -5.12 -18.09
C ALA A 27 3.71 -4.16 -17.05
N VAL A 28 2.88 -4.65 -16.12
CA VAL A 28 2.31 -3.79 -15.06
C VAL A 28 3.39 -3.36 -14.07
N VAL A 29 4.33 -4.24 -13.69
CA VAL A 29 5.44 -3.89 -12.79
C VAL A 29 6.33 -2.81 -13.42
N ALA A 30 6.63 -2.92 -14.71
CA ALA A 30 7.39 -1.92 -15.44
C ALA A 30 6.66 -0.57 -15.47
N ALA A 31 5.36 -0.56 -15.80
CA ALA A 31 4.55 0.65 -15.83
C ALA A 31 4.48 1.34 -14.45
N LEU A 32 4.24 0.57 -13.37
CA LEU A 32 4.19 1.11 -12.02
C LEU A 32 5.55 1.67 -11.58
N THR A 33 6.64 0.96 -11.88
CA THR A 33 8.01 1.40 -11.55
C THR A 33 8.35 2.69 -12.29
N HIS A 34 8.13 2.74 -13.60
CA HIS A 34 8.39 3.92 -14.43
C HIS A 34 7.64 5.16 -13.93
N ASN A 35 6.42 4.98 -13.41
CA ASN A 35 5.60 6.08 -12.91
C ASN A 35 5.87 6.46 -11.44
N GLY A 36 6.73 5.72 -10.73
CA GLY A 36 7.04 5.92 -9.32
C GLY A 36 5.88 5.52 -8.40
N LEU A 37 5.08 4.52 -8.79
CA LEU A 37 3.86 4.13 -8.08
C LEU A 37 4.04 2.92 -7.15
N THR A 38 5.20 2.26 -7.15
CA THR A 38 5.42 1.05 -6.32
C THR A 38 5.51 1.36 -4.83
N GLU A 39 6.04 2.53 -4.47
CA GLU A 39 6.20 2.97 -3.08
C GLU A 39 5.29 4.16 -2.73
N ALA A 40 4.48 4.62 -3.70
CA ALA A 40 3.67 5.80 -3.51
C ALA A 40 2.54 5.53 -2.52
N SER A 41 2.35 6.47 -1.58
CA SER A 41 1.27 6.43 -0.61
C SER A 41 0.59 7.79 -0.48
N VAL A 42 -0.68 7.76 -0.07
CA VAL A 42 -1.46 8.95 0.31
C VAL A 42 -1.97 8.70 1.74
N GLN A 43 -1.60 9.60 2.66
CA GLN A 43 -1.92 9.44 4.09
C GLN A 43 -1.45 8.08 4.65
N GLY A 44 -0.27 7.62 4.23
CA GLY A 44 0.29 6.33 4.64
C GLY A 44 -0.33 5.09 3.97
N ARG A 45 -1.29 5.26 3.06
CA ARG A 45 -1.95 4.15 2.34
C ARG A 45 -1.40 3.99 0.93
N PRO A 46 -1.09 2.76 0.47
CA PRO A 46 -0.60 2.54 -0.89
C PRO A 46 -1.58 3.08 -1.95
N VAL A 47 -1.06 3.73 -2.98
CA VAL A 47 -1.88 4.26 -4.07
C VAL A 47 -2.27 3.22 -5.12
N VAL A 48 -1.68 2.02 -5.08
CA VAL A 48 -1.94 0.94 -6.05
C VAL A 48 -2.24 -0.36 -5.32
N TRP A 49 -3.28 -1.06 -5.75
CA TRP A 49 -3.66 -2.41 -5.31
C TRP A 49 -3.87 -3.31 -6.52
N ARG A 50 -2.99 -4.29 -6.74
CA ARG A 50 -3.05 -5.14 -7.95
C ARG A 50 -4.03 -6.28 -7.73
N GLN A 51 -4.93 -6.52 -8.67
CA GLN A 51 -6.01 -7.50 -8.52
C GLN A 51 -5.90 -8.59 -9.59
N SER A 52 -6.22 -9.83 -9.25
CA SER A 52 -6.33 -10.92 -10.24
C SER A 52 -7.23 -12.05 -9.75
N LEU A 53 -7.83 -12.78 -10.70
CA LEU A 53 -8.51 -14.07 -10.45
C LEU A 53 -7.55 -15.27 -10.50
N GLU A 54 -6.31 -15.08 -10.96
CA GLU A 54 -5.35 -16.17 -11.16
C GLU A 54 -4.31 -16.19 -10.03
N GLU A 55 -4.32 -17.27 -9.23
CA GLU A 55 -3.42 -17.50 -8.09
C GLU A 55 -1.94 -17.31 -8.47
N GLU A 56 -1.51 -17.93 -9.57
CA GLU A 56 -0.13 -17.88 -10.04
C GLU A 56 0.31 -16.45 -10.39
N SER A 57 -0.57 -15.64 -10.99
CA SER A 57 -0.28 -14.23 -11.28
C SER A 57 -0.04 -13.44 -9.99
N LEU A 58 -0.83 -13.71 -8.94
CA LEU A 58 -0.62 -13.07 -7.64
C LEU A 58 0.72 -13.47 -7.04
N GLN A 59 1.14 -14.74 -7.15
CA GLN A 59 2.44 -15.21 -6.67
C GLN A 59 3.61 -14.54 -7.42
N VAL A 60 3.52 -14.44 -8.75
CA VAL A 60 4.52 -13.73 -9.57
C VAL A 60 4.60 -12.25 -9.16
N LEU A 61 3.47 -11.58 -8.99
CA LEU A 61 3.43 -10.19 -8.53
C LEU A 61 4.00 -10.00 -7.12
N ALA A 62 3.83 -10.99 -6.24
CA ALA A 62 4.42 -11.03 -4.89
C ALA A 62 5.94 -11.02 -4.97
N ALA A 63 6.49 -11.90 -5.81
CA ALA A 63 7.93 -12.06 -5.97
C ALA A 63 8.58 -10.82 -6.62
N ARG A 64 7.90 -10.19 -7.59
CA ARG A 64 8.43 -9.03 -8.31
C ARG A 64 8.40 -7.73 -7.51
N ARG A 65 7.31 -7.48 -6.77
CA ARG A 65 7.11 -6.26 -5.96
C ARG A 65 6.32 -6.61 -4.69
N PRO A 66 6.98 -7.06 -3.62
CA PRO A 66 6.30 -7.50 -2.40
C PRO A 66 5.62 -6.36 -1.63
N ALA A 67 6.11 -5.12 -1.77
CA ALA A 67 5.57 -3.96 -1.05
C ALA A 67 4.24 -3.42 -1.61
N VAL A 68 3.91 -3.73 -2.87
CA VAL A 68 2.64 -3.28 -3.48
C VAL A 68 1.54 -4.28 -3.10
N PRO A 69 0.43 -3.86 -2.50
CA PRO A 69 -0.60 -4.79 -2.05
C PRO A 69 -1.33 -5.47 -3.22
N ARG A 70 -1.89 -6.64 -2.94
CA ARG A 70 -2.54 -7.53 -3.90
C ARG A 70 -3.87 -8.04 -3.38
N THR A 71 -4.85 -8.09 -4.29
CA THR A 71 -6.20 -8.61 -4.01
C THR A 71 -6.47 -9.85 -4.86
N PHE A 72 -6.87 -10.93 -4.20
CA PHE A 72 -7.38 -12.11 -4.88
C PHE A 72 -8.89 -11.98 -5.12
N LEU A 73 -9.29 -12.01 -6.38
CA LEU A 73 -10.68 -11.99 -6.81
C LEU A 73 -11.19 -13.42 -7.02
N LEU A 74 -12.26 -13.80 -6.34
CA LEU A 74 -12.90 -15.10 -6.47
C LEU A 74 -14.18 -14.95 -7.28
N GLY A 75 -14.07 -15.21 -8.59
CA GLY A 75 -15.13 -14.92 -9.56
C GLY A 75 -16.25 -15.96 -9.67
N ASN A 76 -16.27 -17.00 -8.84
CA ASN A 76 -17.34 -17.98 -8.81
C ASN A 76 -17.44 -18.69 -7.44
N ASP A 77 -18.54 -19.39 -7.23
CA ASP A 77 -18.84 -20.11 -5.98
C ASP A 77 -17.84 -21.23 -5.68
N GLU A 78 -17.31 -21.91 -6.70
CA GLU A 78 -16.32 -22.98 -6.51
C GLU A 78 -15.02 -22.41 -5.91
N ALA A 79 -14.52 -21.32 -6.48
CA ALA A 79 -13.37 -20.60 -5.95
C ALA A 79 -13.65 -20.06 -4.54
N ALA A 80 -14.85 -19.51 -4.31
CA ALA A 80 -15.26 -19.02 -3.00
C ALA A 80 -15.25 -20.15 -1.95
N ARG A 81 -15.85 -21.31 -2.25
CA ARG A 81 -15.87 -22.46 -1.32
C ARG A 81 -14.48 -23.05 -1.06
N ARG A 82 -13.57 -22.97 -2.02
CA ARG A 82 -12.18 -23.41 -1.84
C ARG A 82 -11.41 -22.46 -0.91
N TRP A 83 -11.51 -21.17 -1.17
CA TRP A 83 -10.63 -20.17 -0.55
C TRP A 83 -11.17 -19.53 0.71
N VAL A 84 -12.50 -19.46 0.85
CA VAL A 84 -13.17 -18.87 2.03
C VAL A 84 -13.39 -19.95 3.10
N THR A 85 -12.31 -20.63 3.45
CA THR A 85 -12.21 -21.58 4.57
C THR A 85 -11.03 -21.16 5.45
N ALA A 86 -10.93 -21.68 6.68
CA ALA A 86 -9.78 -21.34 7.54
C ALA A 86 -8.43 -21.68 6.88
N ASP A 87 -8.33 -22.85 6.25
CA ASP A 87 -7.13 -23.28 5.53
C ASP A 87 -6.91 -22.50 4.23
N GLY A 88 -7.96 -22.22 3.47
CA GLY A 88 -7.89 -21.41 2.25
C GLY A 88 -7.40 -20.00 2.53
N LEU A 89 -7.96 -19.33 3.55
CA LEU A 89 -7.55 -17.99 3.96
C LEU A 89 -6.12 -17.98 4.49
N ARG A 90 -5.72 -18.99 5.28
CA ARG A 90 -4.35 -19.15 5.76
C ARG A 90 -3.37 -19.29 4.60
N ARG A 91 -3.65 -20.19 3.65
CA ARG A 91 -2.83 -20.36 2.44
C ARG A 91 -2.72 -19.06 1.65
N ALA A 92 -3.84 -18.37 1.45
CA ALA A 92 -3.87 -17.13 0.69
C ALA A 92 -2.91 -16.08 1.29
N ILE A 93 -2.89 -15.94 2.61
CA ILE A 93 -2.01 -14.99 3.32
C ILE A 93 -0.56 -15.49 3.37
N GLU A 94 -0.34 -16.73 3.77
CA GLU A 94 1.01 -17.24 4.09
C GLU A 94 1.78 -17.66 2.83
N THR A 95 1.11 -18.34 1.92
CA THR A 95 1.71 -18.90 0.70
C THR A 95 1.56 -17.92 -0.45
N ASP A 96 0.32 -17.52 -0.74
CA ASP A 96 0.06 -16.67 -1.90
C ASP A 96 0.32 -15.21 -1.59
N ARG A 97 0.56 -14.83 -0.32
CA ARG A 97 0.86 -13.46 0.11
C ARG A 97 -0.18 -12.41 -0.29
N VAL A 98 -1.47 -12.76 -0.37
CA VAL A 98 -2.49 -11.78 -0.74
C VAL A 98 -2.88 -10.93 0.46
N ASP A 99 -3.12 -9.64 0.22
CA ASP A 99 -3.46 -8.65 1.26
C ASP A 99 -4.98 -8.46 1.41
N GLY A 100 -5.74 -8.91 0.41
CA GLY A 100 -7.19 -8.87 0.42
C GLY A 100 -7.80 -9.97 -0.45
N LEU A 101 -9.02 -10.35 -0.12
CA LEU A 101 -9.80 -11.36 -0.82
C LEU A 101 -11.20 -10.78 -1.09
N PHE A 102 -11.67 -10.86 -2.33
CA PHE A 102 -13.02 -10.43 -2.72
C PHE A 102 -13.75 -11.59 -3.37
N THR A 103 -15.03 -11.74 -3.03
CA THR A 103 -15.92 -12.76 -3.60
C THR A 103 -17.32 -12.19 -3.73
N ASP A 104 -18.06 -12.68 -4.72
CA ASP A 104 -19.48 -12.38 -4.90
C ASP A 104 -20.38 -13.14 -3.88
N ASN A 105 -19.80 -14.03 -3.08
CA ASN A 105 -20.50 -14.80 -2.04
C ASN A 105 -19.94 -14.48 -0.63
N PRO A 106 -20.19 -13.25 -0.11
CA PRO A 106 -19.61 -12.79 1.15
C PRO A 106 -20.12 -13.57 2.38
N ASP A 107 -21.24 -14.28 2.26
CA ASP A 107 -21.79 -15.09 3.35
C ASP A 107 -20.94 -16.30 3.71
N LEU A 108 -20.03 -16.72 2.82
CA LEU A 108 -19.07 -17.78 3.08
C LEU A 108 -17.95 -17.33 4.03
N PHE A 109 -17.72 -16.03 4.22
CA PHE A 109 -16.68 -15.57 5.14
C PHE A 109 -16.95 -16.05 6.56
N PRO A 110 -15.93 -16.57 7.26
CA PRO A 110 -16.07 -16.91 8.68
C PRO A 110 -16.54 -15.68 9.45
N ARG A 111 -17.81 -15.67 9.83
CA ARG A 111 -18.32 -14.63 10.70
C ARG A 111 -17.71 -14.89 12.07
N SER A 112 -16.90 -13.95 12.56
CA SER A 112 -16.68 -13.87 14.00
C SER A 112 -18.06 -13.87 14.67
N ARG A 113 -18.20 -14.61 15.79
CA ARG A 113 -19.46 -14.76 16.56
C ARG A 113 -20.32 -13.51 16.52
N PRO A 114 -21.66 -13.63 16.53
CA PRO A 114 -22.56 -12.49 16.46
C PRO A 114 -22.09 -11.39 17.42
N TYR A 115 -22.01 -10.17 16.90
CA TYR A 115 -21.64 -8.98 17.65
C TYR A 115 -22.30 -9.03 19.04
N GLY A 116 -21.50 -9.17 20.10
CA GLY A 116 -21.98 -9.21 21.49
C GLY A 116 -21.80 -10.53 22.28
N GLN A 117 -21.37 -11.64 21.68
CA GLN A 117 -21.25 -12.96 22.37
C GLN A 117 -19.81 -13.52 22.48
N GLY A 118 -18.80 -12.68 22.25
CA GLY A 118 -17.41 -12.99 22.61
C GLY A 118 -17.09 -12.39 23.97
N ARG A 119 -16.43 -13.13 24.87
CA ARG A 119 -15.78 -12.53 26.05
C ARG A 119 -15.04 -11.30 25.55
N ARG A 120 -15.35 -10.12 26.10
CA ARG A 120 -14.58 -8.89 25.90
C ARG A 120 -13.11 -9.31 26.06
N LEU A 121 -12.31 -9.20 24.99
CA LEU A 121 -10.86 -9.20 25.14
C LEU A 121 -10.59 -8.06 26.12
N GLN A 122 -10.29 -8.42 27.36
CA GLN A 122 -9.98 -7.47 28.40
C GLN A 122 -8.65 -6.87 27.96
N LEU A 123 -8.71 -5.72 27.29
CA LEU A 123 -7.53 -4.92 27.04
C LEU A 123 -6.84 -4.76 28.39
N PRO A 124 -5.52 -4.98 28.47
CA PRO A 124 -4.81 -4.75 29.73
C PRO A 124 -5.17 -3.35 30.21
N THR A 125 -5.61 -3.27 31.47
CA THR A 125 -5.86 -1.98 32.11
C THR A 125 -4.63 -1.10 31.89
N PRO A 126 -4.80 0.15 31.43
CA PRO A 126 -3.68 1.07 31.34
C PRO A 126 -3.03 1.14 32.73
N VAL A 127 -1.74 0.83 32.80
CA VAL A 127 -0.93 0.96 34.01
C VAL A 127 -1.06 2.42 34.46
N GLN A 128 -1.69 2.65 35.61
CA GLN A 128 -2.04 3.98 36.11
C GLN A 128 -0.80 4.80 36.56
N ASP A 129 0.40 4.23 36.50
CA ASP A 129 1.64 4.83 36.97
C ASP A 129 2.59 5.30 35.87
N ALA A 130 2.13 5.41 34.61
CA ALA A 130 2.93 6.09 33.60
C ALA A 130 3.02 7.60 33.94
N PRO A 131 4.22 8.18 34.12
CA PRO A 131 4.35 9.59 34.50
C PRO A 131 3.71 10.48 33.42
N ARG A 132 2.79 11.35 33.84
CA ARG A 132 2.21 12.40 32.99
C ARG A 132 3.34 13.31 32.49
N VAL A 133 3.59 13.30 31.19
CA VAL A 133 4.36 14.36 30.54
C VAL A 133 3.50 15.62 30.58
N THR A 134 3.85 16.55 31.46
CA THR A 134 3.27 17.89 31.50
C THR A 134 3.75 18.67 30.28
N ALA A 135 2.82 19.03 29.40
CA ALA A 135 3.06 20.05 28.39
C ALA A 135 3.15 21.42 29.10
N ALA A 136 4.37 21.85 29.40
CA ALA A 136 4.67 23.26 29.66
C ALA A 136 5.14 23.88 28.34
N GLY A 137 4.33 24.77 27.75
CA GLY A 137 4.70 25.54 26.57
C GLY A 137 3.48 26.13 25.90
N GLY A 138 3.25 27.44 26.12
CA GLY A 138 1.99 28.13 25.84
C GLY A 138 1.57 28.26 24.38
N GLU A 139 0.28 28.47 24.21
CA GLU A 139 -0.36 29.09 23.05
C GLU A 139 0.37 30.37 22.66
N GLY A 140 0.81 30.43 21.40
CA GLY A 140 1.49 31.60 20.83
C GLY A 140 1.70 31.44 19.34
N ASP A 141 0.75 31.98 18.58
CA ASP A 141 0.95 32.66 17.30
C ASP A 141 1.69 31.91 16.16
N TRP A 142 0.90 31.22 15.32
CA TRP A 142 1.35 30.60 14.07
C TRP A 142 1.29 31.54 12.85
N ALA A 143 1.04 32.85 13.04
CA ALA A 143 0.90 33.82 11.95
C ALA A 143 2.13 34.75 11.85
N GLY A 144 3.31 34.19 11.56
CA GLY A 144 4.50 35.04 11.47
C GLY A 144 5.79 34.36 11.06
N ARG A 145 5.79 33.57 9.99
CA ARG A 145 7.06 33.07 9.41
C ARG A 145 6.92 32.75 7.92
N CYS A 146 6.59 33.78 7.14
CA CYS A 146 6.72 33.74 5.68
C CYS A 146 7.08 35.13 5.13
N SER A 147 8.24 35.66 5.52
CA SER A 147 8.79 36.90 4.94
C SER A 147 10.21 37.17 5.43
N SER A 148 11.21 36.73 4.64
CA SER A 148 12.47 37.44 4.35
C SER A 148 13.61 36.48 3.96
N ALA A 149 13.57 35.99 2.73
CA ALA A 149 14.78 35.59 2.02
C ALA A 149 14.89 36.43 0.73
N ARG A 150 15.14 37.73 0.91
CA ARG A 150 15.78 38.56 -0.12
C ARG A 150 17.22 38.79 0.34
N ARG A 151 18.18 38.25 -0.38
CA ARG A 151 19.53 38.83 -0.49
C ARG A 151 19.83 39.00 -1.97
N SER A 152 20.00 40.24 -2.38
CA SER A 152 20.67 40.64 -3.62
C SER A 152 22.03 41.27 -3.25
N PRO A 153 22.85 41.76 -4.20
CA PRO A 153 24.13 41.17 -4.58
C PRO A 153 25.34 41.98 -4.07
N GLY A 154 26.51 41.33 -3.93
CA GLY A 154 27.78 42.00 -3.66
C GLY A 154 28.79 41.79 -4.80
N ARG A 155 29.18 42.87 -5.48
CA ARG A 155 30.30 42.96 -6.45
C ARG A 155 31.65 42.93 -5.72
N GLY A 156 32.60 42.11 -6.17
CA GLY A 156 33.90 42.50 -6.78
C GLY A 156 35.09 42.56 -5.79
N PRO A 157 36.38 42.45 -6.20
CA PRO A 157 36.91 42.70 -7.54
C PRO A 157 37.85 41.63 -8.15
N THR A 158 38.12 41.85 -9.43
CA THR A 158 38.95 41.21 -10.46
C THR A 158 40.46 41.15 -10.16
N THR A 159 41.14 40.08 -10.57
CA THR A 159 42.51 40.12 -11.15
C THR A 159 42.66 39.05 -12.24
N ALA A 160 43.38 39.42 -13.31
CA ALA A 160 43.50 38.73 -14.60
C ALA A 160 44.72 37.78 -14.69
N PRO A 161 44.82 36.92 -15.72
CA PRO A 161 45.99 36.07 -15.95
C PRO A 161 47.04 36.71 -16.87
N SER A 162 48.31 36.35 -16.64
CA SER A 162 49.47 36.59 -17.52
C SER A 162 49.95 35.24 -18.08
N GLY A 163 50.34 35.20 -19.36
CA GLY A 163 50.80 34.01 -20.12
C GLY A 163 52.16 33.44 -19.65
N PRO A 164 52.94 32.73 -20.51
CA PRO A 164 53.11 32.93 -21.96
C PRO A 164 52.35 31.97 -22.88
#